data_AF-A0A5E7MYL2-F1
#
_entry.id   AF-A0A5E7MYL2-F1
#
_cell.length_a   1.000
_cell.length_b   1.000
_cell.length_c   1.000
_cell.angle_alpha   90.00
_cell.angle_beta   90.00
_cell.angle_gamma   90.00
#
_symmetry.space_group_name_H-M   'P 1'
#
loop_
_entity.id
_entity.type
_entity.pdbx_description
1 polymer ?
#
loop_
_entity_poly.entity_id
_entity_poly.type
_entity_poly.pdbx_seq_one_letter_code
_entity_poly.pdbx_strand_id
1 'polypeptide(L)'
;MARCSARCAAGPPAPVSAPTVLYTIVAQWAKAAGIKVKGLGVHGLRATAATHALEHDADITKVQVWLGHANISTTRLYDRRGQRPEDFSTFKVKY
;
A
#
# COMPACT_ATOMS: atom_id res chain seq x y z
N MET A 1 17.64 -55.16 4.36
CA MET A 1 17.92 -53.99 5.23
C MET A 1 17.61 -52.72 4.45
N ALA A 2 16.44 -52.11 4.66
CA ALA A 2 15.95 -50.98 3.89
C ALA A 2 16.58 -49.66 4.39
N ARG A 3 17.18 -48.89 3.48
CA ARG A 3 17.71 -47.55 3.75
C ARG A 3 16.55 -46.58 3.97
N CYS A 4 16.52 -45.95 5.14
CA CYS A 4 15.65 -44.83 5.46
C CYS A 4 15.96 -43.67 4.49
N SER A 5 15.05 -43.39 3.57
CA SER A 5 15.17 -42.30 2.59
C SER A 5 14.73 -41.00 3.26
N ALA A 6 15.70 -40.10 3.46
CA ALA A 6 15.53 -38.78 4.01
C ALA A 6 14.48 -37.98 3.24
N ARG A 7 13.35 -37.67 3.90
CA ARG A 7 12.36 -36.69 3.43
C ARG A 7 12.45 -35.44 4.32
N CYS A 8 13.54 -34.70 4.16
CA CYS A 8 13.66 -33.33 4.66
C CYS A 8 13.73 -32.40 3.45
N ALA A 9 12.63 -31.74 3.07
CA ALA A 9 12.68 -30.60 2.12
C ALA A 9 11.41 -29.73 2.07
N ALA A 10 10.62 -29.66 3.14
CA ALA A 10 9.58 -28.63 3.24
C ALA A 10 9.62 -28.06 4.65
N GLY A 11 10.43 -27.02 4.83
CA GLY A 11 10.33 -26.18 6.01
C GLY A 11 8.91 -25.59 6.12
N PRO A 12 8.51 -25.11 7.31
CA PRO A 12 7.21 -24.48 7.49
C PRO A 12 7.03 -23.36 6.46
N PRO A 13 5.79 -23.16 5.93
CA PRO A 13 5.54 -22.08 4.99
C PRO A 13 6.01 -20.76 5.62
N ALA A 14 6.73 -19.96 4.84
CA ALA A 14 7.22 -18.67 5.31
C ALA A 14 6.05 -17.87 5.91
N PRO A 15 6.25 -17.18 7.04
CA PRO A 15 5.19 -16.45 7.69
C PRO A 15 4.59 -15.43 6.70
N VAL A 16 3.29 -15.16 6.81
CA VAL A 16 2.60 -14.18 5.95
C VAL A 16 3.19 -12.76 6.06
N SER A 17 3.99 -12.50 7.09
CA SER A 17 4.79 -11.28 7.25
C SER A 17 5.98 -11.19 6.29
N ALA A 18 6.32 -12.28 5.59
CA ALA A 18 7.33 -12.26 4.55
C ALA A 18 6.84 -11.38 3.38
N PRO A 19 7.58 -10.32 3.01
CA PRO A 19 7.15 -9.37 1.96
C PRO A 19 6.92 -10.06 0.61
N THR A 20 7.59 -11.19 0.37
CA THR A 20 7.43 -12.04 -0.80
C THR A 20 6.03 -12.65 -0.92
N VAL A 21 5.40 -13.04 0.20
CA VAL A 21 4.06 -13.67 0.20
C VAL A 21 2.98 -12.64 -0.12
N LEU A 22 3.09 -11.42 0.40
CA LEU A 22 2.15 -10.35 0.07
C LEU A 22 2.25 -9.96 -1.41
N TYR A 23 3.45 -9.92 -1.96
CA TYR A 23 3.65 -9.63 -3.38
C TYR A 23 3.04 -10.71 -4.29
N THR A 24 3.19 -12.01 -3.95
CA THR A 24 2.61 -13.10 -4.75
C THR A 24 1.09 -13.07 -4.72
N ILE A 25 0.48 -12.79 -3.57
CA ILE A 25 -0.98 -12.64 -3.45
C ILE A 25 -1.46 -11.48 -4.34
N VAL A 26 -0.85 -10.29 -4.20
CA VAL A 26 -1.22 -9.12 -5.02
C VAL A 26 -1.06 -9.41 -6.51
N ALA A 27 0.01 -10.08 -6.92
CA ALA A 27 0.25 -10.44 -8.32
C ALA A 27 -0.80 -11.44 -8.86
N GLN A 28 -1.29 -12.38 -8.04
CA GLN A 28 -2.36 -13.30 -8.43
C GLN A 28 -3.67 -12.55 -8.70
N TRP A 29 -4.08 -11.66 -7.78
CA TRP A 29 -5.29 -10.85 -7.94
C TRP A 29 -5.19 -9.88 -9.12
N ALA A 30 -4.03 -9.26 -9.33
CA ALA A 30 -3.78 -8.40 -10.48
C ALA A 30 -3.94 -9.13 -11.82
N LYS A 31 -3.45 -10.37 -11.89
CA LYS A 31 -3.61 -11.23 -13.07
C LYS A 31 -5.07 -11.60 -13.31
N ALA A 32 -5.81 -11.93 -12.25
CA ALA A 32 -7.24 -12.23 -12.34
C ALA A 32 -8.06 -11.01 -12.80
N ALA A 33 -7.69 -9.81 -12.35
CA ALA A 33 -8.33 -8.55 -12.76
C ALA A 33 -7.89 -8.05 -14.16
N GLY A 34 -6.96 -8.74 -14.84
CA GLY A 34 -6.45 -8.34 -16.16
C GLY A 34 -5.56 -7.09 -16.16
N ILE A 35 -5.06 -6.66 -14.98
CA ILE A 35 -4.29 -5.43 -14.83
C ILE A 35 -2.82 -5.69 -15.20
N LYS A 36 -2.41 -5.21 -16.38
CA LYS A 36 -1.04 -5.36 -16.89
C LYS A 36 -0.17 -4.15 -16.56
N VAL A 37 0.19 -3.98 -15.29
CA VAL A 37 1.06 -2.89 -14.82
C VAL A 37 2.40 -3.45 -14.35
N LYS A 38 3.51 -2.91 -14.87
CA LYS A 38 4.86 -3.28 -14.41
C LYS A 38 5.08 -2.76 -12.99
N GLY A 39 5.50 -3.64 -12.08
CA GLY A 39 5.80 -3.28 -10.69
C GLY A 39 4.58 -3.10 -9.78
N LEU A 40 3.40 -3.63 -10.17
CA LEU A 40 2.23 -3.61 -9.31
C LEU A 40 2.44 -4.54 -8.10
N GLY A 41 2.52 -3.94 -6.93
CA GLY A 41 2.64 -4.62 -5.63
C GLY A 41 1.96 -3.82 -4.52
N VAL A 42 2.13 -4.25 -3.28
CA VAL A 42 1.50 -3.64 -2.10
C VAL A 42 1.73 -2.13 -2.02
N HIS A 43 2.95 -1.67 -2.34
CA HIS A 43 3.29 -0.25 -2.33
C HIS A 43 2.55 0.55 -3.41
N GLY A 44 2.41 -0.03 -4.63
CA GLY A 44 1.66 0.59 -5.71
C GLY A 44 0.16 0.72 -5.40
N LEU A 45 -0.42 -0.28 -4.73
CA LEU A 45 -1.81 -0.23 -4.27
C LEU A 45 -2.00 0.86 -3.21
N ARG A 46 -1.09 0.98 -2.24
CA ARG A 46 -1.12 2.06 -1.23
C ARG A 46 -1.06 3.44 -1.87
N ALA A 47 -0.16 3.64 -2.84
CA ALA A 47 -0.05 4.89 -3.59
C ALA A 47 -1.33 5.22 -4.38
N THR A 48 -1.92 4.21 -5.02
CA THR A 48 -3.16 4.35 -5.78
C THR A 48 -4.32 4.76 -4.87
N ALA A 49 -4.44 4.12 -3.71
CA ALA A 49 -5.50 4.42 -2.75
C ALA A 49 -5.34 5.83 -2.13
N ALA A 50 -4.11 6.25 -1.83
CA ALA A 50 -3.82 7.61 -1.37
C ALA A 50 -4.16 8.65 -2.43
N THR A 51 -3.76 8.42 -3.68
CA THR A 51 -4.04 9.35 -4.78
C THR A 51 -5.54 9.43 -5.06
N HIS A 52 -6.24 8.28 -5.09
CA HIS A 52 -7.68 8.25 -5.32
C HIS A 52 -8.46 8.93 -4.18
N ALA A 53 -8.05 8.76 -2.92
CA ALA A 53 -8.69 9.49 -1.82
C ALA A 53 -8.55 11.01 -2.02
N LEU A 54 -7.35 11.47 -2.39
CA LEU A 54 -7.11 12.90 -2.64
C LEU A 54 -7.87 13.38 -3.87
N GLU A 55 -7.89 12.64 -4.98
CA GLU A 55 -8.64 13.02 -6.20
C GLU A 55 -10.14 13.21 -5.95
N HIS A 56 -10.71 12.54 -4.94
CA HIS A 56 -12.12 12.67 -4.51
C HIS A 56 -12.33 13.66 -3.35
N ASP A 57 -11.50 14.71 -3.27
CA ASP A 57 -11.62 15.81 -2.29
C ASP A 57 -11.49 15.39 -0.81
N ALA A 58 -10.80 14.27 -0.53
CA ALA A 58 -10.42 13.98 0.85
C ALA A 58 -9.40 14.99 1.39
N ASP A 59 -9.57 15.37 2.65
CA ASP A 59 -8.64 16.22 3.39
C ASP A 59 -7.28 15.50 3.54
N ILE A 60 -6.21 16.18 3.12
CA ILE A 60 -4.82 15.68 3.17
C ILE A 60 -4.41 15.26 4.58
N THR A 61 -4.93 15.91 5.61
CA THR A 61 -4.66 15.58 7.02
C THR A 61 -5.28 14.25 7.40
N LYS A 62 -6.50 13.97 6.92
CA LYS A 62 -7.18 12.68 7.15
C LYS A 62 -6.46 11.56 6.42
N VAL A 63 -6.03 11.81 5.18
CA VAL A 63 -5.22 10.85 4.40
C VAL A 63 -3.87 10.60 5.07
N GLN A 64 -3.23 11.62 5.64
CA GLN A 64 -1.97 11.48 6.39
C GLN A 64 -2.14 10.58 7.62
N VAL A 65 -3.18 10.79 8.42
CA VAL A 65 -3.49 9.94 9.58
C VAL A 65 -3.77 8.51 9.15
N TRP A 66 -4.55 8.32 8.09
CA TRP A 66 -4.86 6.99 7.55
C TRP A 66 -3.61 6.23 7.05
N LEU A 67 -2.66 6.93 6.45
CA LEU A 67 -1.39 6.36 6.01
C LEU A 67 -0.35 6.22 7.14
N GLY A 68 -0.56 6.89 8.28
CA GLY A 68 0.39 6.91 9.39
C GLY A 68 1.69 7.65 9.07
N HIS A 69 1.64 8.67 8.20
CA HIS A 69 2.83 9.45 7.87
C HIS A 69 3.16 10.42 9.02
N ALA A 70 4.41 10.42 9.49
CA ALA A 70 4.88 11.36 10.51
C ALA A 70 5.04 12.80 9.99
N ASN A 71 5.17 12.98 8.67
CA ASN A 71 5.33 14.28 8.04
C ASN A 71 4.33 14.43 6.88
N ILE A 72 3.59 15.55 6.85
CA ILE A 72 2.62 15.83 5.80
C ILE A 72 3.24 15.95 4.41
N SER A 73 4.52 16.31 4.32
CA SER A 73 5.27 16.41 3.07
C SER A 73 5.33 15.10 2.29
N THR A 74 5.34 13.94 2.96
CA THR A 74 5.33 12.64 2.25
C THR A 74 3.95 12.31 1.68
N THR A 75 2.87 12.83 2.28
CA THR A 75 1.52 12.72 1.72
C THR A 75 1.31 13.67 0.55
N ARG A 76 1.92 14.88 0.59
CA ARG A 76 1.87 15.84 -0.53
C ARG A 76 2.40 15.28 -1.84
N LEU A 77 3.34 14.32 -1.81
CA LEU A 77 3.82 13.65 -3.02
C LEU A 77 2.72 12.87 -3.78
N TYR A 78 1.63 12.51 -3.10
CA TYR A 78 0.48 11.85 -3.71
C TYR A 78 -0.61 12.83 -4.16
N ASP A 79 -0.51 14.11 -3.79
CA ASP A 79 -1.47 15.13 -4.21
C ASP A 79 -1.09 15.72 -5.57
N ARG A 80 -1.81 15.30 -6.61
CA ARG A 80 -1.63 15.81 -7.97
C ARG A 80 -2.36 17.12 -8.24
N ARG A 81 -3.20 17.59 -7.30
CA ARG A 81 -4.02 18.80 -7.48
C ARG A 81 -3.28 20.08 -7.11
N GLY A 82 -2.13 19.96 -6.42
CA GLY A 82 -1.34 21.11 -5.98
C GLY A 82 -2.04 21.97 -4.93
N GLN A 83 -3.02 21.42 -4.21
CA GLN A 83 -3.75 22.15 -3.17
C GLN A 83 -2.86 22.35 -1.95
N ARG A 84 -2.90 23.56 -1.38
CA ARG A 84 -2.13 23.83 -0.17
C ARG A 84 -2.96 23.42 1.04
N PRO A 85 -2.36 22.86 2.10
CA PRO A 85 -3.10 22.46 3.29
C PRO A 85 -3.89 23.61 3.95
N GLU A 86 -3.46 24.86 3.70
CA GLU A 86 -4.13 26.07 4.17
C GLU A 86 -5.46 26.38 3.45
N ASP A 87 -5.72 25.74 2.30
CA ASP A 87 -6.94 25.92 1.52
C ASP A 87 -8.12 25.10 2.05
N PHE A 88 -7.88 24.12 2.93
CA PHE A 88 -8.92 23.27 3.47
C PHE A 88 -9.63 23.90 4.68
N SER A 89 -10.96 23.78 4.68
CA SER A 89 -11.85 24.30 5.74
C SER A 89 -11.45 23.85 7.15
N THR A 90 -10.81 22.68 7.30
CA THR A 90 -10.36 22.13 8.58
C THR A 90 -9.25 22.99 9.23
N PHE A 91 -8.37 23.62 8.45
CA PHE A 91 -7.29 24.46 8.99
C PHE A 91 -7.80 25.81 9.54
N LYS A 92 -9.03 26.22 9.17
CA LYS A 92 -9.65 27.47 9.61
C LYS A 92 -10.49 27.36 10.87
N VAL A 93 -10.70 26.15 11.42
CA VAL A 93 -11.41 25.99 12.69
C VAL A 93 -10.42 26.29 13.83
N LYS A 94 -10.41 27.56 14.26
CA LYS A 94 -9.84 27.95 15.55
C LYS A 94 -10.73 27.36 16.64
N TYR A 95 -10.19 26.42 17.41
CA TYR A 95 -10.68 26.16 18.76
C TYR A 95 -10.22 27.27 19.71
#